data_AF-A0AAN6AXC5-F1
#
_entry.id   AF-A0AAN6AXC5-F1
#
_cell.length_a   1.000
_cell.length_b   1.000
_cell.length_c   1.000
_cell.angle_alpha   90.00
_cell.angle_beta   90.00
_cell.angle_gamma   90.00
#
_symmetry.space_group_name_H-M   'P 1'
#
loop_
_entity.id
_entity.type
_entity.pdbx_description
1 polymer ?
#
loop_
_entity_poly.entity_id
_entity_poly.type
_entity_poly.pdbx_seq_one_letter_code
_entity_poly.pdbx_strand_id
1 'polypeptide(L)'
;MFIGFDYGTANCSVAMMRDGVPQMLPLEQGSTLLPSMIGAPVREAVSEWLYRHQNVEASGAETQALLRRAMSYNREESIDVTPGSVQFGLSALRQYMDDPEEVWFVKSPKSFLGASGLKPQQVALFEDLVCAMMVHIRQAAQQQANAEIDQAVIGRPINFQGLGGDDANRQAQGILERAAHRAGFRDVVFQYEPVAAGLDFEATLSEEQRVLVMDIGGGTTDCSLLLMGPQWRARRDRDQSLLGHSGCRVGGNDLDIALAFKQLMPLLGMGGETEKGTALPVLPWWNACAINDVPAQSEFYSAACGRLLADLARDAREPQKVALLQKVWRQRLSYRLVRAAEESKIALSQSPLCQTALPFIEPQLSQEITQQALALALNPPLQRILEQVTLALDASNERPDVIYLTGGSARSPLIREALQAQLPGIPVQGGDDFGSVTAGLARWAQVVFQ
;
A
#
# COMPACT_ATOMS: atom_id res chain seq x y z
N MET A 1 6.96 -21.34 15.66
CA MET A 1 7.65 -21.29 14.33
C MET A 1 7.81 -19.83 13.93
N PHE A 2 8.85 -19.48 13.18
CA PHE A 2 9.03 -18.12 12.67
C PHE A 2 8.61 -17.98 11.20
N ILE A 3 8.22 -16.77 10.82
CA ILE A 3 7.96 -16.36 9.43
C ILE A 3 8.65 -15.05 9.09
N GLY A 4 8.95 -14.86 7.80
CA GLY A 4 9.08 -13.53 7.21
C GLY A 4 7.71 -13.03 6.81
N PHE A 5 7.37 -11.80 7.20
CA PHE A 5 6.04 -11.22 7.00
C PHE A 5 6.15 -9.82 6.38
N ASP A 6 5.87 -9.71 5.10
CA ASP A 6 5.64 -8.42 4.47
C ASP A 6 4.19 -7.99 4.69
N TYR A 7 3.98 -7.08 5.65
CA TYR A 7 2.72 -6.36 5.80
C TYR A 7 2.71 -5.16 4.84
N GLY A 8 2.59 -5.42 3.54
CA GLY A 8 2.75 -4.41 2.51
C GLY A 8 1.55 -3.49 2.31
N THR A 9 1.76 -2.36 1.61
CA THR A 9 0.71 -1.36 1.38
C THR A 9 -0.40 -1.87 0.44
N ALA A 10 -0.02 -2.53 -0.65
CA ALA A 10 -0.97 -3.03 -1.65
C ALA A 10 -1.35 -4.51 -1.40
N ASN A 11 -0.35 -5.32 -1.04
CA ASN A 11 -0.52 -6.75 -0.74
C ASN A 11 0.31 -7.09 0.49
N CYS A 12 -0.16 -8.06 1.26
CA CYS A 12 0.60 -8.74 2.28
C CYS A 12 1.05 -10.12 1.77
N SER A 13 2.18 -10.60 2.27
CA SER A 13 2.65 -11.96 2.00
C SER A 13 3.50 -12.50 3.14
N VAL A 14 3.60 -13.82 3.23
CA VAL A 14 4.40 -14.50 4.26
C VAL A 14 5.21 -15.64 3.67
N ALA A 15 6.39 -15.87 4.23
CA ALA A 15 7.25 -16.99 3.88
C ALA A 15 7.83 -17.64 5.14
N MET A 16 8.13 -18.92 5.02
CA MET A 16 8.88 -19.67 6.02
C MET A 16 10.14 -20.27 5.41
N MET A 17 11.15 -20.56 6.22
CA MET A 17 12.33 -21.29 5.74
C MET A 17 12.06 -22.80 5.76
N ARG A 18 12.31 -23.47 4.63
CA ARG A 18 12.36 -24.94 4.53
C ARG A 18 13.60 -25.35 3.75
N ASP A 19 14.38 -26.28 4.30
CA ASP A 19 15.59 -26.82 3.67
C ASP A 19 16.58 -25.73 3.17
N GLY A 20 16.69 -24.63 3.92
CA GLY A 20 17.57 -23.50 3.58
C GLY A 20 17.05 -22.55 2.50
N VAL A 21 15.81 -22.74 2.04
CA VAL A 21 15.17 -21.91 1.01
C VAL A 21 13.88 -21.29 1.55
N PRO A 22 13.59 -20.00 1.26
CA PRO A 22 12.31 -19.40 1.56
C PRO A 22 11.18 -20.06 0.76
N GLN A 23 10.10 -20.44 1.43
CA GLN A 23 8.87 -20.92 0.82
C GLN A 23 7.72 -19.96 1.16
N MET A 24 7.16 -19.32 0.13
CA MET A 24 5.96 -18.49 0.24
C MET A 24 4.74 -19.35 0.62
N LEU A 25 3.88 -18.84 1.51
CA LEU A 25 2.66 -19.54 1.90
C LEU A 25 1.43 -18.94 1.20
N PRO A 26 0.51 -19.77 0.68
CA PRO A 26 -0.78 -19.29 0.17
C PRO A 26 -1.61 -18.58 1.25
N LEU A 27 -2.16 -17.41 0.95
CA LEU A 27 -2.99 -16.62 1.86
C LEU A 27 -4.43 -16.48 1.39
N GLU A 28 -4.68 -16.33 0.08
CA GLU A 28 -6.04 -16.15 -0.45
C GLU A 28 -6.23 -16.91 -1.77
N GLN A 29 -7.22 -17.81 -1.85
CA GLN A 29 -7.61 -18.50 -3.10
C GLN A 29 -6.43 -19.17 -3.85
N GLY A 30 -5.43 -19.69 -3.11
CA GLY A 30 -4.22 -20.30 -3.67
C GLY A 30 -3.11 -19.32 -4.07
N SER A 31 -3.37 -18.01 -4.03
CA SER A 31 -2.37 -16.95 -4.17
C SER A 31 -1.52 -16.84 -2.89
N THR A 32 -0.23 -16.60 -3.05
CA THR A 32 0.71 -16.24 -1.95
C THR A 32 0.57 -14.80 -1.49
N LEU A 33 -0.22 -14.00 -2.22
CA LEU A 33 -0.51 -12.60 -1.91
C LEU A 33 -1.95 -12.46 -1.41
N LEU A 34 -2.10 -11.69 -0.33
CA LEU A 34 -3.38 -11.19 0.16
C LEU A 34 -3.44 -9.68 -0.09
N PRO A 35 -4.37 -9.14 -0.90
CA PRO A 35 -4.53 -7.69 -1.03
C PRO A 35 -4.78 -7.03 0.32
N SER A 36 -4.11 -5.90 0.58
CA SER A 36 -4.16 -5.20 1.87
C SER A 36 -5.47 -4.42 2.01
N MET A 37 -6.56 -5.15 2.20
CA MET A 37 -7.93 -4.63 2.21
C MET A 37 -8.71 -5.29 3.34
N ILE A 38 -9.55 -4.48 4.00
CA ILE A 38 -10.45 -4.93 5.06
C ILE A 38 -11.82 -4.28 4.85
N GLY A 39 -12.88 -5.06 5.04
CA GLY A 39 -14.27 -4.63 4.94
C GLY A 39 -15.07 -5.09 6.13
N ALA A 40 -16.05 -4.28 6.55
CA ALA A 40 -16.99 -4.61 7.62
C ALA A 40 -18.32 -3.86 7.39
N PRO A 41 -19.44 -4.26 8.01
CA PRO A 41 -20.69 -3.50 7.96
C PRO A 41 -20.51 -2.04 8.42
N VAL A 42 -19.78 -1.87 9.52
CA VAL A 42 -19.38 -0.56 10.05
C VAL A 42 -17.98 -0.67 10.63
N ARG A 43 -17.32 0.48 10.80
CA ARG A 43 -15.99 0.57 11.42
C ARG A 43 -15.94 -0.06 12.81
N GLU A 44 -16.97 0.19 13.61
CA GLU A 44 -17.11 -0.28 14.99
C GLU A 44 -17.19 -1.82 15.07
N ALA A 45 -17.63 -2.50 14.01
CA ALA A 45 -17.72 -3.96 14.00
C ALA A 45 -16.36 -4.65 14.09
N VAL A 46 -15.26 -3.99 13.68
CA VAL A 46 -13.91 -4.58 13.70
C VAL A 46 -13.43 -4.86 15.13
N SER A 47 -13.54 -3.86 16.01
CA SER A 47 -13.11 -4.00 17.41
C SER A 47 -13.92 -5.07 18.14
N GLU A 48 -15.23 -5.11 17.93
CA GLU A 48 -16.10 -6.13 18.51
C GLU A 48 -15.83 -7.53 17.94
N TRP A 49 -15.54 -7.64 16.64
CA TRP A 49 -15.19 -8.90 15.99
C TRP A 49 -13.89 -9.48 16.53
N LEU A 50 -12.86 -8.64 16.71
CA LEU A 50 -11.60 -9.05 17.35
C LEU A 50 -11.86 -9.65 18.74
N TYR A 51 -12.67 -8.97 19.54
CA TYR A 51 -12.99 -9.39 20.90
C TYR A 51 -13.82 -10.68 20.94
N ARG A 52 -14.96 -10.71 20.24
CA ARG A 52 -15.94 -11.81 20.34
C ARG A 52 -15.58 -13.04 19.53
N HIS A 53 -14.95 -12.87 18.37
CA HIS A 53 -14.79 -13.96 17.39
C HIS A 53 -13.33 -14.37 17.20
N GLN A 54 -12.36 -13.52 17.59
CA GLN A 54 -10.94 -13.85 17.51
C GLN A 54 -10.27 -14.02 18.88
N ASN A 55 -11.00 -13.82 19.97
CA ASN A 55 -10.48 -13.84 21.34
C ASN A 55 -9.28 -12.90 21.54
N VAL A 56 -9.24 -11.78 20.83
CA VAL A 56 -8.19 -10.77 20.96
C VAL A 56 -8.64 -9.70 21.94
N GLU A 57 -7.96 -9.61 23.07
CA GLU A 57 -8.24 -8.60 24.08
C GLU A 57 -7.79 -7.20 23.65
N ALA A 58 -8.50 -6.18 24.16
CA ALA A 58 -8.06 -4.79 24.10
C ALA A 58 -7.12 -4.52 25.28
N SER A 59 -5.82 -4.42 24.99
CA SER A 59 -4.77 -4.27 26.01
C SER A 59 -4.51 -2.83 26.45
N GLY A 60 -4.85 -1.83 25.63
CA GLY A 60 -4.61 -0.42 25.90
C GLY A 60 -5.86 0.34 26.35
N ALA A 61 -5.67 1.43 27.09
CA ALA A 61 -6.80 2.25 27.57
C ALA A 61 -7.69 2.78 26.44
N GLU A 62 -7.07 3.24 25.34
CA GLU A 62 -7.79 3.74 24.16
C GLU A 62 -8.48 2.61 23.37
N THR A 63 -7.85 1.45 23.20
CA THR A 63 -8.48 0.29 22.52
C THR A 63 -9.63 -0.28 23.36
N GLN A 64 -9.53 -0.26 24.69
CA GLN A 64 -10.64 -0.63 25.58
C GLN A 64 -11.80 0.37 25.50
N ALA A 65 -11.50 1.67 25.45
CA ALA A 65 -12.52 2.70 25.27
C ALA A 65 -13.19 2.58 23.90
N LEU A 66 -12.41 2.31 22.85
CA LEU A 66 -12.90 2.04 21.50
C LEU A 66 -13.83 0.82 21.48
N LEU A 67 -13.41 -0.32 22.04
CA LEU A 67 -14.22 -1.54 22.13
C LEU A 67 -15.56 -1.30 22.85
N ARG A 68 -15.54 -0.59 23.99
CA ARG A 68 -16.80 -0.27 24.71
C ARG A 68 -17.75 0.57 23.86
N ARG A 69 -17.22 1.56 23.14
CA ARG A 69 -18.02 2.40 22.23
C ARG A 69 -18.55 1.60 21.06
N ALA A 70 -17.72 0.77 20.45
CA ALA A 70 -18.08 -0.13 19.37
C ALA A 70 -19.24 -1.05 19.74
N MET A 71 -19.14 -1.72 20.89
CA MET A 71 -20.21 -2.62 21.38
C MET A 71 -21.52 -1.87 21.69
N SER A 72 -21.45 -0.63 22.21
CA SER A 72 -22.67 0.17 22.43
C SER A 72 -23.30 0.57 21.11
N TYR A 73 -22.49 1.08 20.17
CA TYR A 73 -22.93 1.51 18.85
C TYR A 73 -23.57 0.36 18.08
N ASN A 74 -22.90 -0.78 17.96
CA ASN A 74 -23.44 -1.94 17.23
C ASN A 74 -24.75 -2.43 17.84
N ARG A 75 -24.89 -2.41 19.18
CA ARG A 75 -26.14 -2.77 19.85
C ARG A 75 -27.25 -1.75 19.60
N GLU A 76 -26.95 -0.46 19.64
CA GLU A 76 -27.91 0.63 19.41
C GLU A 76 -28.43 0.62 17.96
N GLU A 77 -27.53 0.40 17.00
CA GLU A 77 -27.83 0.31 15.57
C GLU A 77 -28.30 -1.09 15.13
N SER A 78 -28.47 -2.03 16.07
CA SER A 78 -28.88 -3.42 15.79
C SER A 78 -28.01 -4.15 14.77
N ILE A 79 -26.71 -3.87 14.79
CA ILE A 79 -25.69 -4.50 13.94
C ILE A 79 -25.28 -5.83 14.57
N ASP A 80 -25.61 -6.93 13.89
CA ASP A 80 -25.20 -8.27 14.30
C ASP A 80 -23.76 -8.55 13.85
N VAL A 81 -22.82 -8.53 14.81
CA VAL A 81 -21.41 -8.84 14.56
C VAL A 81 -21.22 -10.36 14.66
N THR A 82 -21.09 -11.00 13.50
CA THR A 82 -20.87 -12.45 13.33
C THR A 82 -19.40 -12.76 12.98
N PRO A 83 -18.96 -14.03 12.99
CA PRO A 83 -17.60 -14.38 12.56
C PRO A 83 -17.26 -13.94 11.13
N GLY A 84 -18.27 -13.85 10.24
CA GLY A 84 -18.13 -13.42 8.86
C GLY A 84 -18.30 -11.92 8.63
N SER A 85 -18.54 -11.13 9.67
CA SER A 85 -18.78 -9.69 9.50
C SER A 85 -17.54 -8.91 9.09
N VAL A 86 -16.33 -9.40 9.36
CA VAL A 86 -15.09 -8.78 8.86
C VAL A 86 -14.55 -9.62 7.71
N GLN A 87 -14.35 -8.98 6.56
CA GLN A 87 -13.83 -9.59 5.34
C GLN A 87 -12.46 -8.99 5.02
N PHE A 88 -11.63 -9.76 4.32
CA PHE A 88 -10.26 -9.37 3.95
C PHE A 88 -10.03 -9.58 2.45
N GLY A 89 -8.98 -8.96 1.91
CA GLY A 89 -8.49 -9.24 0.57
C GLY A 89 -9.50 -8.99 -0.55
N LEU A 90 -9.53 -9.88 -1.54
CA LEU A 90 -10.46 -9.81 -2.65
C LEU A 90 -11.92 -10.00 -2.20
N SER A 91 -12.19 -10.70 -1.10
CA SER A 91 -13.55 -10.82 -0.57
C SER A 91 -14.10 -9.48 -0.08
N ALA A 92 -13.31 -8.73 0.71
CA ALA A 92 -13.67 -7.37 1.14
C ALA A 92 -13.92 -6.45 -0.05
N LEU A 93 -13.05 -6.55 -1.06
CA LEU A 93 -13.20 -5.78 -2.28
C LEU A 93 -14.48 -6.13 -3.04
N ARG A 94 -14.80 -7.42 -3.23
CA ARG A 94 -16.02 -7.85 -3.93
C ARG A 94 -17.26 -7.30 -3.23
N GLN A 95 -17.33 -7.43 -1.89
CA GLN A 95 -18.46 -6.91 -1.12
C GLN A 95 -18.63 -5.40 -1.29
N TYR A 96 -17.54 -4.63 -1.22
CA TYR A 96 -17.56 -3.18 -1.46
C TYR A 96 -17.94 -2.82 -2.91
N MET A 97 -17.53 -3.63 -3.88
CA MET A 97 -17.85 -3.40 -5.30
C MET A 97 -19.32 -3.67 -5.62
N ASP A 98 -19.93 -4.62 -4.90
CA ASP A 98 -21.33 -4.98 -5.05
C ASP A 98 -22.24 -3.94 -4.37
N ASP A 99 -21.88 -3.47 -3.17
CA ASP A 99 -22.63 -2.44 -2.45
C ASP A 99 -21.69 -1.48 -1.65
N PRO A 100 -21.21 -0.39 -2.27
CA PRO A 100 -20.28 0.54 -1.62
C PRO A 100 -20.94 1.47 -0.59
N GLU A 101 -22.28 1.49 -0.50
CA GLU A 101 -23.01 2.32 0.47
C GLU A 101 -23.19 1.60 1.82
N GLU A 102 -23.34 0.28 1.80
CA GLU A 102 -23.56 -0.56 2.98
C GLU A 102 -22.28 -1.19 3.56
N VAL A 103 -21.13 -1.01 2.90
CA VAL A 103 -19.85 -1.61 3.31
C VAL A 103 -18.87 -0.52 3.72
N TRP A 104 -18.46 -0.56 4.99
CA TRP A 104 -17.29 0.17 5.42
C TRP A 104 -16.01 -0.55 4.94
N PHE A 105 -15.23 0.13 4.11
CA PHE A 105 -14.09 -0.45 3.43
C PHE A 105 -12.82 0.40 3.63
N VAL A 106 -11.70 -0.27 3.91
CA VAL A 106 -10.38 0.35 3.98
C VAL A 106 -9.41 -0.43 3.10
N LYS A 107 -8.77 0.27 2.17
CA LYS A 107 -7.60 -0.22 1.41
C LYS A 107 -6.33 0.40 1.99
N SER A 108 -5.25 -0.38 1.97
CA SER A 108 -3.91 0.04 2.39
C SER A 108 -3.83 0.59 3.82
N PRO A 109 -4.28 -0.12 4.87
CA PRO A 109 -4.23 0.40 6.24
C PRO A 109 -2.84 0.88 6.68
N LYS A 110 -1.77 0.25 6.18
CA LYS A 110 -0.36 0.65 6.40
C LYS A 110 -0.09 2.11 6.04
N SER A 111 -0.74 2.65 5.00
CA SER A 111 -0.55 4.03 4.54
C SER A 111 -0.92 5.09 5.58
N PHE A 112 -1.71 4.73 6.58
CA PHE A 112 -2.23 5.70 7.55
C PHE A 112 -1.49 5.67 8.88
N LEU A 113 -0.58 4.72 9.09
CA LEU A 113 0.06 4.49 10.39
C LEU A 113 1.00 5.63 10.81
N GLY A 114 1.64 6.29 9.85
CA GLY A 114 2.54 7.43 10.09
C GLY A 114 1.86 8.80 9.95
N ALA A 115 0.55 8.86 9.73
CA ALA A 115 -0.13 10.13 9.48
C ALA A 115 0.05 11.10 10.66
N SER A 116 0.40 12.36 10.35
CA SER A 116 0.61 13.40 11.35
C SER A 116 -0.71 13.85 11.97
N GLY A 117 -0.72 14.09 13.29
CA GLY A 117 -1.88 14.65 13.99
C GLY A 117 -3.02 13.66 14.27
N LEU A 118 -2.76 12.35 14.19
CA LEU A 118 -3.73 11.34 14.61
C LEU A 118 -4.05 11.49 16.10
N LYS A 119 -5.34 11.55 16.41
CA LYS A 119 -5.83 11.51 17.80
C LYS A 119 -5.63 10.11 18.38
N PRO A 120 -5.51 9.95 19.71
CA PRO A 120 -5.32 8.64 20.35
C PRO A 120 -6.35 7.57 19.93
N GLN A 121 -7.62 7.99 19.77
CA GLN A 121 -8.70 7.10 19.32
C GLN A 121 -8.54 6.64 17.87
N GLN A 122 -7.95 7.46 16.99
CA GLN A 122 -7.65 7.07 15.61
C GLN A 122 -6.47 6.09 15.57
N VAL A 123 -5.45 6.31 16.40
CA VAL A 123 -4.34 5.36 16.57
C VAL A 123 -4.84 4.00 17.06
N ALA A 124 -5.73 3.98 18.06
CA ALA A 124 -6.35 2.75 18.56
C ALA A 124 -7.16 2.02 17.50
N LEU A 125 -7.90 2.75 16.66
CA LEU A 125 -8.62 2.18 15.53
C LEU A 125 -7.66 1.53 14.53
N PHE A 126 -6.59 2.22 14.14
CA PHE A 126 -5.61 1.64 13.21
C PHE A 126 -4.93 0.40 13.80
N GLU A 127 -4.66 0.39 15.11
CA GLU A 127 -4.17 -0.79 15.79
C GLU A 127 -5.13 -1.99 15.67
N ASP A 128 -6.44 -1.78 15.86
CA ASP A 128 -7.44 -2.84 15.66
C ASP A 128 -7.52 -3.31 14.21
N LEU A 129 -7.44 -2.40 13.23
CA LEU A 129 -7.47 -2.77 11.80
C LEU A 129 -6.26 -3.62 11.41
N VAL A 130 -5.07 -3.19 11.82
CA VAL A 130 -3.82 -3.93 11.56
C VAL A 130 -3.88 -5.27 12.29
N CYS A 131 -4.34 -5.30 13.54
CA CYS A 131 -4.44 -6.53 14.33
C CYS A 131 -5.39 -7.53 13.66
N ALA A 132 -6.57 -7.10 13.21
CA ALA A 132 -7.52 -7.96 12.50
C ALA A 132 -6.92 -8.59 11.24
N MET A 133 -6.19 -7.80 10.44
CA MET A 133 -5.47 -8.33 9.29
C MET A 133 -4.37 -9.32 9.67
N MET A 134 -3.57 -9.01 10.69
CA MET A 134 -2.48 -9.89 11.13
C MET A 134 -3.00 -11.20 11.72
N VAL A 135 -4.13 -11.18 12.44
CA VAL A 135 -4.83 -12.39 12.91
C VAL A 135 -5.22 -13.28 11.73
N HIS A 136 -5.88 -12.70 10.73
CA HIS A 136 -6.30 -13.42 9.54
C HIS A 136 -5.11 -14.04 8.78
N ILE A 137 -4.06 -13.25 8.54
CA ILE A 137 -2.84 -13.70 7.84
C ILE A 137 -2.14 -14.80 8.64
N ARG A 138 -1.98 -14.64 9.96
CA ARG A 138 -1.36 -15.64 10.83
C ARG A 138 -2.15 -16.95 10.80
N GLN A 139 -3.48 -16.90 10.93
CA GLN A 139 -4.33 -18.09 10.89
C GLN A 139 -4.22 -18.81 9.53
N ALA A 140 -4.27 -18.07 8.42
CA ALA A 140 -4.08 -18.65 7.08
C ALA A 140 -2.70 -19.30 6.94
N ALA A 141 -1.64 -18.62 7.39
CA ALA A 141 -0.28 -19.15 7.38
C ALA A 141 -0.13 -20.42 8.24
N GLN A 142 -0.72 -20.45 9.44
CA GLN A 142 -0.70 -21.62 10.32
C GLN A 142 -1.40 -22.83 9.71
N GLN A 143 -2.53 -22.60 9.04
CA GLN A 143 -3.24 -23.67 8.32
C GLN A 143 -2.37 -24.26 7.20
N GLN A 144 -1.67 -23.43 6.42
CA GLN A 144 -0.77 -23.91 5.36
C GLN A 144 0.51 -24.57 5.89
N ALA A 145 1.07 -24.05 6.98
CA ALA A 145 2.28 -24.58 7.59
C ALA A 145 2.01 -25.84 8.44
N ASN A 146 0.75 -26.08 8.82
CA ASN A 146 0.33 -27.09 9.80
C ASN A 146 1.16 -27.02 11.09
N ALA A 147 1.37 -25.79 11.58
CA ALA A 147 2.19 -25.51 12.74
C ALA A 147 1.78 -24.17 13.38
N GLU A 148 2.01 -24.03 14.69
CA GLU A 148 1.86 -22.75 15.37
C GLU A 148 2.98 -21.77 14.97
N ILE A 149 2.58 -20.55 14.62
CA ILE A 149 3.46 -19.45 14.24
C ILE A 149 3.36 -18.38 15.30
N ASP A 150 4.44 -18.17 16.04
CA ASP A 150 4.52 -17.27 17.19
C ASP A 150 5.68 -16.27 17.10
N GLN A 151 6.47 -16.31 16.03
CA GLN A 151 7.57 -15.38 15.80
C GLN A 151 7.50 -14.80 14.38
N ALA A 152 7.78 -13.51 14.22
CA ALA A 152 7.76 -12.87 12.91
C ALA A 152 8.87 -11.83 12.75
N VAL A 153 9.55 -11.86 11.60
CA VAL A 153 10.26 -10.69 11.08
C VAL A 153 9.31 -9.93 10.18
N ILE A 154 8.96 -8.70 10.55
CA ILE A 154 8.01 -7.85 9.82
C ILE A 154 8.77 -6.79 9.01
N GLY A 155 8.43 -6.67 7.73
CA GLY A 155 8.95 -5.62 6.84
C GLY A 155 8.44 -4.23 7.22
N ARG A 156 9.34 -3.24 7.20
CA ARG A 156 8.99 -1.81 7.28
C ARG A 156 9.69 -0.99 6.20
N PRO A 157 9.08 0.10 5.71
CA PRO A 157 9.80 1.04 4.85
C PRO A 157 10.89 1.77 5.65
N ILE A 158 11.81 2.42 4.93
CA ILE A 158 12.77 3.35 5.54
C ILE A 158 11.97 4.45 6.25
N ASN A 159 11.03 5.05 5.52
CA ASN A 159 10.12 6.07 6.02
C ASN A 159 8.66 5.65 5.82
N PHE A 160 7.91 5.59 6.92
CA PHE A 160 6.46 5.46 6.88
C PHE A 160 5.81 6.71 6.29
N GLN A 161 4.57 6.55 5.83
CA GLN A 161 3.76 7.63 5.29
C GLN A 161 3.45 8.69 6.36
N GLY A 162 4.10 9.86 6.32
CA GLY A 162 3.84 10.96 7.26
C GLY A 162 4.77 12.16 7.05
N LEU A 163 4.36 13.36 7.48
CA LEU A 163 5.20 14.56 7.45
C LEU A 163 6.06 14.71 8.72
N GLY A 164 5.86 13.83 9.71
CA GLY A 164 6.49 13.91 11.03
C GLY A 164 7.90 13.30 11.12
N GLY A 165 8.51 12.85 10.02
CA GLY A 165 9.84 12.23 10.03
C GLY A 165 9.93 11.06 11.02
N ASP A 166 10.91 11.09 11.92
CA ASP A 166 11.16 10.02 12.90
C ASP A 166 9.99 9.78 13.86
N ASP A 167 9.21 10.81 14.20
CA ASP A 167 8.02 10.65 15.05
C ASP A 167 6.94 9.81 14.34
N ALA A 168 6.75 10.05 13.04
CA ALA A 168 5.84 9.26 12.22
C ALA A 168 6.29 7.79 12.12
N ASN A 169 7.61 7.57 11.96
CA ASN A 169 8.21 6.24 11.95
C ASN A 169 7.99 5.49 13.28
N ARG A 170 8.26 6.16 14.41
CA ARG A 170 8.04 5.58 15.75
C ARG A 170 6.59 5.23 15.99
N GLN A 171 5.66 6.13 15.63
CA GLN A 171 4.23 5.87 15.77
C GLN A 171 3.81 4.66 14.94
N ALA A 172 4.17 4.62 13.66
CA ALA A 172 3.75 3.56 12.76
C ALA A 172 4.31 2.20 13.17
N GLN A 173 5.61 2.12 13.49
CA GLN A 173 6.21 0.89 13.98
C GLN A 173 5.58 0.45 15.30
N GLY A 174 5.31 1.38 16.23
CA GLY A 174 4.65 1.05 17.48
C GLY A 174 3.23 0.51 17.30
N ILE A 175 2.47 1.00 16.31
CA ILE A 175 1.15 0.43 15.98
C ILE A 175 1.31 -1.00 15.43
N LEU A 176 2.24 -1.23 14.49
CA LEU A 176 2.50 -2.56 13.94
C LEU A 176 2.92 -3.56 15.03
N GLU A 177 3.82 -3.15 15.93
CA GLU A 177 4.33 -3.98 17.01
C GLU A 177 3.22 -4.41 17.99
N ARG A 178 2.41 -3.45 18.46
CA ARG A 178 1.28 -3.75 19.35
C ARG A 178 0.24 -4.63 18.67
N ALA A 179 -0.07 -4.36 17.40
CA ALA A 179 -1.01 -5.17 16.62
C ALA A 179 -0.49 -6.60 16.40
N ALA A 180 0.81 -6.78 16.14
CA ALA A 180 1.44 -8.08 15.98
C ALA A 180 1.40 -8.91 17.27
N HIS A 181 1.72 -8.30 18.42
CA HIS A 181 1.59 -8.97 19.70
C HIS A 181 0.15 -9.38 20.02
N ARG A 182 -0.81 -8.49 19.77
CA ARG A 182 -2.24 -8.79 19.94
C ARG A 182 -2.74 -9.89 18.98
N ALA A 183 -2.14 -10.00 17.78
CA ALA A 183 -2.45 -11.07 16.83
C ALA A 183 -1.85 -12.44 17.22
N GLY A 184 -0.98 -12.48 18.24
CA GLY A 184 -0.41 -13.70 18.81
C GLY A 184 1.05 -13.97 18.44
N PHE A 185 1.77 -13.00 17.86
CA PHE A 185 3.23 -13.09 17.72
C PHE A 185 3.89 -12.74 19.06
N ARG A 186 4.64 -13.68 19.64
CA ARG A 186 5.41 -13.50 20.87
C ARG A 186 6.66 -12.67 20.64
N ASP A 187 7.44 -13.01 19.61
CA ASP A 187 8.66 -12.30 19.26
C ASP A 187 8.50 -11.62 17.89
N VAL A 188 8.75 -10.32 17.86
CA VAL A 188 8.63 -9.49 16.64
C VAL A 188 9.94 -8.75 16.43
N VAL A 189 10.49 -8.85 15.22
CA VAL A 189 11.67 -8.10 14.78
C VAL A 189 11.29 -7.34 13.51
N PHE A 190 11.69 -6.07 13.41
CA PHE A 190 11.49 -5.30 12.19
C PHE A 190 12.75 -5.32 11.32
N GLN A 191 12.56 -5.34 10.01
CA GLN A 191 13.63 -5.18 9.04
C GLN A 191 13.18 -4.24 7.92
N TYR A 192 14.12 -3.43 7.42
CA TYR A 192 13.85 -2.57 6.28
C TYR A 192 13.55 -3.41 5.03
N GLU A 193 12.47 -3.07 4.35
CA GLU A 193 12.02 -3.71 3.12
C GLU A 193 13.10 -3.78 2.03
N PRO A 194 13.81 -2.68 1.67
CA PRO A 194 14.88 -2.77 0.66
C PRO A 194 16.06 -3.62 1.13
N VAL A 195 16.35 -3.65 2.43
CA VAL A 195 17.39 -4.53 2.98
C VAL A 195 16.96 -5.98 2.86
N ALA A 196 15.72 -6.31 3.23
CA ALA A 196 15.17 -7.66 3.12
C ALA A 196 15.18 -8.14 1.67
N ALA A 197 14.67 -7.35 0.72
CA ALA A 197 14.72 -7.70 -0.70
C ALA A 197 16.16 -7.99 -1.18
N GLY A 198 17.11 -7.19 -0.68
CA GLY A 198 18.54 -7.41 -0.89
C GLY A 198 19.07 -8.74 -0.38
N LEU A 199 18.61 -9.23 0.78
CA LEU A 199 19.06 -10.49 1.37
C LEU A 199 18.70 -11.72 0.53
N ASP A 200 17.59 -11.68 -0.21
CA ASP A 200 17.25 -12.77 -1.12
C ASP A 200 18.16 -12.78 -2.36
N PHE A 201 18.45 -11.60 -2.91
CA PHE A 201 19.42 -11.44 -3.99
C PHE A 201 20.85 -11.81 -3.55
N GLU A 202 21.25 -11.44 -2.33
CA GLU A 202 22.55 -11.80 -1.77
C GLU A 202 22.78 -13.32 -1.77
N ALA A 203 21.73 -14.13 -1.62
CA ALA A 203 21.83 -15.58 -1.65
C ALA A 203 22.30 -16.13 -3.00
N THR A 204 22.16 -15.38 -4.09
CA THR A 204 22.60 -15.77 -5.44
C THR A 204 24.04 -15.36 -5.76
N LEU A 205 24.65 -14.48 -4.95
CA LEU A 205 25.98 -13.93 -5.22
C LEU A 205 27.11 -14.92 -4.86
N SER A 206 28.18 -14.95 -5.65
CA SER A 206 29.39 -15.73 -5.34
C SER A 206 30.55 -14.88 -4.78
N GLU A 207 30.46 -13.57 -4.96
CA GLU A 207 31.47 -12.58 -4.57
C GLU A 207 30.79 -11.35 -3.93
N GLU A 208 31.56 -10.49 -3.28
CA GLU A 208 31.04 -9.24 -2.75
C GLU A 208 30.74 -8.24 -3.87
N GLN A 209 29.57 -7.61 -3.81
CA GLN A 209 29.13 -6.56 -4.75
C GLN A 209 28.43 -5.42 -4.00
N ARG A 210 28.54 -4.19 -4.53
CA ARG A 210 27.73 -3.05 -4.12
C ARG A 210 26.39 -3.10 -4.85
N VAL A 211 25.33 -3.42 -4.14
CA VAL A 211 23.99 -3.59 -4.69
C VAL A 211 23.13 -2.40 -4.29
N LEU A 212 22.65 -1.65 -5.28
CA LEU A 212 21.58 -0.67 -5.05
C LEU A 212 20.24 -1.37 -5.15
N VAL A 213 19.62 -1.64 -4.01
CA VAL A 213 18.25 -2.16 -3.95
C VAL A 213 17.27 -1.00 -4.05
N MET A 214 16.30 -1.14 -4.93
CA MET A 214 15.17 -0.23 -5.08
C MET A 214 13.88 -1.04 -4.94
N ASP A 215 13.16 -0.79 -3.85
CA ASP A 215 11.82 -1.33 -3.63
C ASP A 215 10.77 -0.27 -3.95
N ILE A 216 9.99 -0.50 -5.01
CA ILE A 216 8.92 0.39 -5.46
C ILE A 216 7.57 -0.29 -5.19
N GLY A 217 7.18 -0.24 -3.93
CA GLY A 217 5.94 -0.81 -3.41
C GLY A 217 4.68 -0.03 -3.82
N GLY A 218 3.57 -0.38 -3.17
CA GLY A 218 2.27 0.25 -3.42
C GLY A 218 2.15 1.69 -2.92
N GLY A 219 2.89 2.05 -1.86
CA GLY A 219 2.77 3.38 -1.22
C GLY A 219 4.08 4.06 -0.84
N THR A 220 5.21 3.37 -0.99
CA THR A 220 6.54 3.93 -0.72
C THR A 220 7.49 3.48 -1.81
N THR A 221 8.58 4.23 -1.93
CA THR A 221 9.76 3.87 -2.68
C THR A 221 10.92 3.98 -1.73
N ASP A 222 11.66 2.90 -1.56
CA ASP A 222 12.73 2.77 -0.59
C ASP A 222 13.99 2.27 -1.32
N CYS A 223 15.10 3.00 -1.14
CA CYS A 223 16.39 2.69 -1.74
C CYS A 223 17.38 2.31 -0.64
N SER A 224 18.21 1.31 -0.89
CA SER A 224 19.35 1.01 -0.02
C SER A 224 20.53 0.54 -0.85
N LEU A 225 21.69 1.16 -0.64
CA LEU A 225 22.97 0.70 -1.18
C LEU A 225 23.63 -0.19 -0.14
N LEU A 226 23.84 -1.46 -0.47
CA LEU A 226 24.47 -2.42 0.44
C LEU A 226 25.70 -3.10 -0.17
N LEU A 227 26.66 -3.44 0.68
CA LEU A 227 27.63 -4.50 0.40
C LEU A 227 26.95 -5.85 0.63
N MET A 228 26.93 -6.68 -0.41
CA MET A 228 26.32 -8.00 -0.36
C MET A 228 27.28 -9.05 -0.86
N GLY A 229 27.30 -10.21 -0.20
CA GLY A 229 28.13 -11.34 -0.61
C GLY A 229 28.23 -12.41 0.46
N PRO A 230 28.94 -13.53 0.18
CA PRO A 230 29.02 -14.66 1.10
C PRO A 230 29.47 -14.31 2.53
N GLN A 231 30.34 -13.31 2.70
CA GLN A 231 30.85 -12.85 4.00
C GLN A 231 29.82 -12.17 4.92
N TRP A 232 28.69 -11.73 4.36
CA TRP A 232 27.68 -10.97 5.10
C TRP A 232 26.47 -11.82 5.51
N ARG A 233 26.18 -12.91 4.80
CA ARG A 233 24.96 -13.73 4.95
C ARG A 233 24.66 -14.18 6.38
N ALA A 234 25.68 -14.59 7.12
CA ALA A 234 25.54 -15.11 8.48
C ALA A 234 25.72 -14.04 9.57
N ARG A 235 25.98 -12.77 9.19
CA ARG A 235 26.19 -11.70 10.17
C ARG A 235 24.86 -11.16 10.67
N ARG A 236 24.70 -11.16 12.00
CA ARG A 236 23.58 -10.51 12.69
C ARG A 236 23.72 -8.99 12.73
N ASP A 237 24.95 -8.48 12.81
CA ASP A 237 25.24 -7.06 12.67
C ASP A 237 25.66 -6.77 11.23
N ARG A 238 24.88 -5.91 10.57
CA ARG A 238 25.02 -5.55 9.17
C ARG A 238 25.18 -4.05 8.97
N ASP A 239 25.41 -3.28 10.02
CA ASP A 239 25.53 -1.82 9.95
C ASP A 239 26.63 -1.40 8.97
N GLN A 240 27.76 -2.12 8.96
CA GLN A 240 28.87 -1.88 8.04
C GLN A 240 28.55 -2.23 6.57
N SER A 241 27.53 -3.07 6.33
CA SER A 241 27.11 -3.41 4.98
C SER A 241 26.16 -2.38 4.39
N LEU A 242 25.48 -1.57 5.22
CA LEU A 242 24.53 -0.57 4.77
C LEU A 242 25.25 0.74 4.49
N LEU A 243 25.56 1.00 3.22
CA LEU A 243 26.33 2.17 2.80
C LEU A 243 25.47 3.44 2.75
N GLY A 244 24.20 3.29 2.41
CA GLY A 244 23.26 4.41 2.35
C GLY A 244 21.83 3.93 2.15
N HIS A 245 20.87 4.72 2.62
CA HIS A 245 19.46 4.46 2.36
C HIS A 245 18.68 5.76 2.27
N SER A 246 17.58 5.72 1.53
CA SER A 246 16.63 6.81 1.39
C SER A 246 15.25 6.22 1.13
N GLY A 247 14.21 7.01 1.33
CA GLY A 247 12.87 6.54 1.07
C GLY A 247 11.85 7.67 1.09
N CYS A 248 10.86 7.57 0.20
CA CYS A 248 9.80 8.56 0.08
C CYS A 248 8.41 7.93 -0.01
N ARG A 249 7.41 8.73 0.33
CA ARG A 249 5.99 8.41 0.20
C ARG A 249 5.50 8.62 -1.24
N VAL A 250 6.09 7.87 -2.16
CA VAL A 250 5.62 7.75 -3.54
C VAL A 250 5.71 6.29 -3.92
N GLY A 251 4.59 5.68 -4.30
CA GLY A 251 4.56 4.29 -4.74
C GLY A 251 3.59 4.09 -5.90
N GLY A 252 3.23 2.83 -6.15
CA GLY A 252 2.33 2.45 -7.23
C GLY A 252 0.98 3.18 -7.21
N ASN A 253 0.40 3.38 -6.02
CA ASN A 253 -0.86 4.10 -5.86
C ASN A 253 -0.75 5.56 -6.33
N ASP A 254 0.37 6.24 -6.11
CA ASP A 254 0.56 7.62 -6.59
C ASP A 254 0.66 7.68 -8.12
N LEU A 255 1.21 6.63 -8.75
CA LEU A 255 1.20 6.49 -10.20
C LEU A 255 -0.22 6.30 -10.73
N ASP A 256 -1.03 5.49 -10.04
CA ASP A 256 -2.44 5.24 -10.42
C ASP A 256 -3.28 6.51 -10.28
N ILE A 257 -3.08 7.25 -9.18
CA ILE A 257 -3.76 8.52 -8.92
C ILE A 257 -3.34 9.56 -9.97
N ALA A 258 -2.04 9.67 -10.27
CA ALA A 258 -1.55 10.59 -11.29
C ALA A 258 -2.15 10.29 -12.67
N LEU A 259 -2.23 9.01 -13.04
CA LEU A 259 -2.85 8.58 -14.29
C LEU A 259 -4.36 8.84 -14.30
N ALA A 260 -5.09 8.49 -13.23
CA ALA A 260 -6.52 8.75 -13.11
C ALA A 260 -6.82 10.24 -13.20
N PHE A 261 -6.04 11.06 -12.49
CA PHE A 261 -6.19 12.51 -12.47
C PHE A 261 -5.90 13.11 -13.84
N LYS A 262 -4.86 12.68 -14.56
CA LYS A 262 -4.49 13.25 -15.85
C LYS A 262 -5.33 12.74 -17.02
N GLN A 263 -5.76 11.47 -16.99
CA GLN A 263 -6.40 10.83 -18.15
C GLN A 263 -7.91 10.60 -17.97
N LEU A 264 -8.38 10.35 -16.75
CA LEU A 264 -9.79 10.00 -16.51
C LEU A 264 -10.62 11.19 -16.01
N MET A 265 -10.08 12.03 -15.13
CA MET A 265 -10.80 13.21 -14.62
C MET A 265 -11.24 14.24 -15.67
N PRO A 266 -10.55 14.43 -16.82
CA PRO A 266 -11.07 15.28 -17.91
C PRO A 266 -12.42 14.82 -18.45
N LEU A 267 -12.69 13.51 -18.47
CA LEU A 267 -14.00 12.97 -18.86
C LEU A 267 -15.11 13.41 -17.89
N LEU A 268 -14.74 13.68 -16.64
CA LEU A 268 -15.63 14.11 -15.55
C LEU A 268 -15.63 15.65 -15.40
N GLY A 269 -15.14 16.39 -16.40
CA GLY A 269 -15.22 17.86 -16.46
C GLY A 269 -14.01 18.61 -15.87
N MET A 270 -12.95 17.89 -15.47
CA MET A 270 -11.72 18.54 -15.00
C MET A 270 -11.10 19.40 -16.10
N GLY A 271 -10.70 20.63 -15.75
CA GLY A 271 -10.14 21.58 -16.70
C GLY A 271 -11.17 22.36 -17.51
N GLY A 272 -12.46 22.13 -17.26
CA GLY A 272 -13.56 22.91 -17.84
C GLY A 272 -13.73 24.30 -17.20
N GLU A 273 -14.70 25.05 -17.73
CA GLU A 273 -15.06 26.40 -17.28
C GLU A 273 -16.57 26.51 -17.05
N THR A 274 -16.96 27.49 -16.25
CA THR A 274 -18.35 27.94 -16.11
C THR A 274 -18.84 28.65 -17.38
N GLU A 275 -20.15 28.82 -17.55
CA GLU A 275 -20.73 29.59 -18.66
C GLU A 275 -20.09 30.98 -18.79
N LYS A 276 -19.76 31.60 -17.65
CA LYS A 276 -19.11 32.92 -17.54
C LYS A 276 -17.61 32.91 -17.88
N GLY A 277 -17.02 31.77 -18.20
CA GLY A 277 -15.59 31.63 -18.51
C GLY A 277 -14.67 31.59 -17.29
N THR A 278 -15.21 31.40 -16.09
CA THR A 278 -14.39 31.14 -14.89
C THR A 278 -14.00 29.67 -14.84
N ALA A 279 -12.71 29.36 -14.66
CA ALA A 279 -12.22 27.98 -14.55
C ALA A 279 -12.86 27.24 -13.38
N LEU A 280 -13.20 25.97 -13.59
CA LEU A 280 -13.70 25.10 -12.53
C LEU A 280 -12.56 24.81 -11.51
N PRO A 281 -12.86 24.75 -10.20
CA PRO A 281 -11.86 24.46 -9.19
C PRO A 281 -11.36 23.03 -9.36
N VAL A 282 -10.04 22.81 -9.31
CA VAL A 282 -9.46 21.48 -9.52
C VAL A 282 -9.56 20.56 -8.30
N LEU A 283 -9.67 21.14 -7.09
CA LEU A 283 -9.58 20.43 -5.82
C LEU A 283 -10.60 19.26 -5.67
N PRO A 284 -11.90 19.40 -6.05
CA PRO A 284 -12.83 18.29 -5.98
C PRO A 284 -12.42 17.07 -6.83
N TRP A 285 -11.82 17.28 -8.00
CA TRP A 285 -11.34 16.20 -8.87
C TRP A 285 -10.10 15.52 -8.29
N TRP A 286 -9.18 16.29 -7.70
CA TRP A 286 -8.03 15.72 -7.00
C TRP A 286 -8.48 14.88 -5.81
N ASN A 287 -9.32 15.46 -4.95
CA ASN A 287 -9.83 14.79 -3.76
C ASN A 287 -10.61 13.51 -4.11
N ALA A 288 -11.30 13.48 -5.26
CA ALA A 288 -11.98 12.29 -5.75
C ALA A 288 -11.03 11.12 -6.03
N CYS A 289 -9.88 11.35 -6.68
CA CYS A 289 -8.92 10.29 -6.96
C CYS A 289 -7.89 10.05 -5.86
N ALA A 290 -7.73 10.95 -4.88
CA ALA A 290 -6.73 10.83 -3.81
C ALA A 290 -7.09 9.74 -2.78
N ILE A 291 -7.23 8.49 -3.22
CA ILE A 291 -7.66 7.34 -2.39
C ILE A 291 -6.64 6.94 -1.33
N ASN A 292 -5.43 7.47 -1.39
CA ASN A 292 -4.38 7.33 -0.38
C ASN A 292 -4.36 8.47 0.65
N ASP A 293 -5.34 9.38 0.61
CA ASP A 293 -5.45 10.56 1.46
C ASP A 293 -6.85 10.61 2.14
N VAL A 294 -6.91 10.23 3.42
CA VAL A 294 -8.17 10.18 4.18
C VAL A 294 -8.82 11.56 4.32
N PRO A 295 -8.08 12.63 4.70
CA PRO A 295 -8.64 13.98 4.67
C PRO A 295 -9.29 14.35 3.33
N ALA A 296 -8.60 14.13 2.21
CA ALA A 296 -9.11 14.45 0.89
C ALA A 296 -10.37 13.66 0.54
N GLN A 297 -10.40 12.35 0.81
CA GLN A 297 -11.59 11.52 0.59
C GLN A 297 -12.75 11.92 1.51
N SER A 298 -12.47 12.25 2.77
CA SER A 298 -13.48 12.70 3.73
C SER A 298 -14.10 14.03 3.31
N GLU A 299 -13.27 14.95 2.81
CA GLU A 299 -13.73 16.21 2.24
C GLU A 299 -14.57 15.99 0.98
N PHE A 300 -14.09 15.14 0.05
CA PHE A 300 -14.82 14.80 -1.17
C PHE A 300 -16.20 14.23 -0.84
N TYR A 301 -16.30 13.23 0.02
CA TYR A 301 -17.60 12.62 0.39
C TYR A 301 -18.42 13.43 1.39
N SER A 302 -18.00 14.64 1.74
CA SER A 302 -18.78 15.51 2.63
C SER A 302 -20.05 16.03 1.95
N ALA A 303 -21.08 16.31 2.75
CA ALA A 303 -22.29 16.98 2.27
C ALA A 303 -22.00 18.38 1.70
N ALA A 304 -20.93 19.05 2.17
CA ALA A 304 -20.49 20.34 1.65
C ALA A 304 -19.96 20.22 0.22
N CYS A 305 -19.10 19.22 -0.05
CA CYS A 305 -18.63 18.95 -1.40
C CYS A 305 -19.77 18.49 -2.31
N GLY A 306 -20.73 17.71 -1.82
CA GLY A 306 -21.93 17.35 -2.59
C GLY A 306 -22.74 18.56 -3.07
N ARG A 307 -22.91 19.58 -2.22
CA ARG A 307 -23.53 20.86 -2.62
C ARG A 307 -22.69 21.62 -3.64
N LEU A 308 -21.38 21.72 -3.40
CA LEU A 308 -20.44 22.35 -4.33
C LEU A 308 -20.52 21.70 -5.72
N LEU A 309 -20.51 20.37 -5.80
CA LEU A 309 -20.60 19.65 -7.07
C LEU A 309 -21.94 19.90 -7.78
N ALA A 310 -23.04 20.01 -7.03
CA ALA A 310 -24.34 20.33 -7.60
C ALA A 310 -24.39 21.75 -8.20
N ASP A 311 -23.76 22.72 -7.54
CA ASP A 311 -23.67 24.10 -8.06
C ASP A 311 -22.72 24.17 -9.26
N LEU A 312 -21.55 23.52 -9.19
CA LEU A 312 -20.61 23.44 -10.32
C LEU A 312 -21.25 22.77 -11.54
N ALA A 313 -22.04 21.71 -11.35
CA ALA A 313 -22.75 21.04 -12.45
C ALA A 313 -23.81 21.94 -13.09
N ARG A 314 -24.39 22.89 -12.34
CA ARG A 314 -25.36 23.86 -12.89
C ARG A 314 -24.67 24.97 -13.68
N ASP A 315 -23.50 25.43 -13.21
CA ASP A 315 -22.81 26.59 -13.75
C ASP A 315 -21.80 26.25 -14.85
N ALA A 316 -21.39 24.98 -14.99
CA ALA A 316 -20.42 24.53 -15.97
C ALA A 316 -20.94 24.65 -17.42
N ARG A 317 -20.04 24.97 -18.36
CA ARG A 317 -20.34 24.89 -19.82
C ARG A 317 -20.64 23.48 -20.28
N GLU A 318 -20.06 22.47 -19.63
CA GLU A 318 -20.28 21.05 -19.90
C GLU A 318 -20.92 20.38 -18.67
N PRO A 319 -22.17 20.71 -18.34
CA PRO A 319 -22.83 20.26 -17.10
C PRO A 319 -22.90 18.73 -17.01
N GLN A 320 -23.09 18.05 -18.16
CA GLN A 320 -23.12 16.60 -18.26
C GLN A 320 -21.83 15.94 -17.75
N LYS A 321 -20.65 16.54 -17.99
CA LYS A 321 -19.37 15.97 -17.53
C LYS A 321 -19.21 16.11 -16.03
N VAL A 322 -19.54 17.29 -15.46
CA VAL A 322 -19.46 17.51 -14.01
C VAL A 322 -20.47 16.64 -13.26
N ALA A 323 -21.64 16.36 -13.85
CA ALA A 323 -22.60 15.42 -13.30
C ALA A 323 -22.03 13.98 -13.16
N LEU A 324 -21.06 13.59 -13.98
CA LEU A 324 -20.36 12.30 -13.83
C LEU A 324 -19.51 12.28 -12.55
N LEU A 325 -18.83 13.38 -12.20
CA LEU A 325 -18.13 13.49 -10.92
C LEU A 325 -19.13 13.47 -9.75
N GLN A 326 -20.27 14.13 -9.89
CA GLN A 326 -21.33 14.07 -8.88
C GLN A 326 -21.87 12.65 -8.70
N LYS A 327 -21.96 11.85 -9.77
CA LYS A 327 -22.28 10.42 -9.66
C LYS A 327 -21.20 9.65 -8.90
N VAL A 328 -19.91 9.91 -9.17
CA VAL A 328 -18.79 9.31 -8.43
C VAL A 328 -18.89 9.61 -6.94
N TRP A 329 -19.20 10.85 -6.58
CA TRP A 329 -19.45 11.27 -5.21
C TRP A 329 -20.63 10.51 -4.59
N ARG A 330 -21.79 10.55 -5.24
CA ARG A 330 -23.04 9.98 -4.69
C ARG A 330 -22.93 8.47 -4.46
N GLN A 331 -22.29 7.75 -5.38
CA GLN A 331 -22.22 6.28 -5.40
C GLN A 331 -20.86 5.74 -4.92
N ARG A 332 -20.02 6.57 -4.29
CA ARG A 332 -18.72 6.17 -3.72
C ARG A 332 -17.78 5.45 -4.70
N LEU A 333 -17.69 5.95 -5.94
CA LEU A 333 -17.00 5.25 -7.04
C LEU A 333 -15.49 5.59 -7.18
N SER A 334 -14.91 6.39 -6.28
CA SER A 334 -13.50 6.80 -6.36
C SER A 334 -12.54 5.63 -6.53
N TYR A 335 -12.76 4.55 -5.76
CA TYR A 335 -11.90 3.39 -5.82
C TYR A 335 -11.96 2.68 -7.19
N ARG A 336 -13.17 2.54 -7.75
CA ARG A 336 -13.36 1.94 -9.08
C ARG A 336 -12.68 2.76 -10.16
N LEU A 337 -12.73 4.07 -10.03
CA LEU A 337 -12.09 5.00 -10.97
C LEU A 337 -10.56 4.88 -10.93
N VAL A 338 -9.95 4.87 -9.75
CA VAL A 338 -8.49 4.73 -9.62
C VAL A 338 -8.03 3.32 -10.00
N ARG A 339 -8.82 2.29 -9.69
CA ARG A 339 -8.55 0.91 -10.13
C ARG A 339 -8.54 0.79 -11.66
N ALA A 340 -9.45 1.48 -12.36
CA ALA A 340 -9.41 1.51 -13.82
C ALA A 340 -8.09 2.10 -14.34
N ALA A 341 -7.55 3.13 -13.67
CA ALA A 341 -6.22 3.65 -14.00
C ALA A 341 -5.09 2.66 -13.68
N GLU A 342 -5.15 1.95 -12.54
CA GLU A 342 -4.20 0.89 -12.19
C GLU A 342 -4.15 -0.21 -13.26
N GLU A 343 -5.31 -0.69 -13.70
CA GLU A 343 -5.45 -1.68 -14.77
C GLU A 343 -4.87 -1.16 -16.10
N SER A 344 -5.11 0.11 -16.45
CA SER A 344 -4.54 0.76 -17.64
C SER A 344 -3.02 0.91 -17.55
N LYS A 345 -2.47 1.28 -16.39
CA LYS A 345 -1.01 1.37 -16.15
C LYS A 345 -0.36 0.00 -16.37
N ILE A 346 -0.96 -1.06 -15.85
CA ILE A 346 -0.48 -2.43 -16.04
C ILE A 346 -0.55 -2.83 -17.51
N ALA A 347 -1.68 -2.58 -18.19
CA ALA A 347 -1.84 -2.88 -19.61
C ALA A 347 -0.80 -2.15 -20.50
N LEU A 348 -0.53 -0.88 -20.19
CA LEU A 348 0.45 -0.05 -20.90
C LEU A 348 1.91 -0.48 -20.69
N SER A 349 2.18 -1.34 -19.70
CA SER A 349 3.50 -1.95 -19.53
C SER A 349 3.79 -3.01 -20.59
N GLN A 350 2.76 -3.52 -21.29
CA GLN A 350 2.88 -4.56 -22.31
C GLN A 350 2.46 -4.07 -23.71
N SER A 351 1.63 -3.02 -23.79
CA SER A 351 1.09 -2.49 -25.03
C SER A 351 1.28 -0.98 -25.13
N PRO A 352 1.48 -0.41 -26.33
CA PRO A 352 1.67 1.05 -26.50
C PRO A 352 0.41 1.88 -26.25
N LEU A 353 -0.75 1.21 -26.20
CA LEU A 353 -2.09 1.80 -26.15
C LEU A 353 -3.02 0.89 -25.34
N CYS A 354 -3.96 1.47 -24.59
CA CYS A 354 -5.08 0.74 -24.01
C CYS A 354 -6.38 1.56 -24.04
N GLN A 355 -7.52 0.87 -24.19
CA GLN A 355 -8.84 1.47 -24.01
C GLN A 355 -9.32 1.25 -22.58
N THR A 356 -9.56 2.34 -21.84
CA THR A 356 -10.04 2.31 -20.45
C THR A 356 -11.54 2.57 -20.43
N ALA A 357 -12.35 1.56 -20.13
CA ALA A 357 -13.80 1.70 -20.03
C ALA A 357 -14.24 2.04 -18.60
N LEU A 358 -15.22 2.93 -18.44
CA LEU A 358 -15.78 3.37 -17.17
C LEU A 358 -17.31 3.13 -17.10
N PRO A 359 -17.80 1.90 -17.36
CA PRO A 359 -19.23 1.60 -17.49
C PRO A 359 -20.03 1.84 -16.20
N PHE A 360 -19.34 1.81 -15.05
CA PHE A 360 -19.94 2.10 -13.75
C PHE A 360 -20.27 3.59 -13.56
N ILE A 361 -19.63 4.48 -14.31
CA ILE A 361 -19.96 5.91 -14.36
C ILE A 361 -20.99 6.15 -15.46
N GLU A 362 -20.73 5.69 -16.68
CA GLU A 362 -21.69 5.78 -17.79
C GLU A 362 -21.39 4.66 -18.80
N PRO A 363 -22.41 3.97 -19.37
CA PRO A 363 -22.19 2.72 -20.12
C PRO A 363 -21.19 2.78 -21.28
N GLN A 364 -21.09 3.93 -21.95
CA GLN A 364 -20.21 4.10 -23.12
C GLN A 364 -18.98 4.99 -22.82
N LEU A 365 -18.80 5.39 -21.56
CA LEU A 365 -17.69 6.25 -21.17
C LEU A 365 -16.39 5.47 -21.26
N SER A 366 -15.46 5.95 -22.08
CA SER A 366 -14.14 5.34 -22.21
C SER A 366 -13.08 6.35 -22.63
N GLN A 367 -11.82 6.06 -22.31
CA GLN A 367 -10.66 6.86 -22.67
C GLN A 367 -9.60 5.95 -23.31
N GLU A 368 -9.11 6.36 -24.48
CA GLU A 368 -7.89 5.80 -25.05
C GLU A 368 -6.67 6.42 -24.35
N ILE A 369 -5.76 5.60 -23.84
CA ILE A 369 -4.55 6.05 -23.15
C ILE A 369 -3.34 5.48 -23.90
N THR A 370 -2.37 6.35 -24.21
CA THR A 370 -1.10 5.98 -24.86
C THR A 370 0.04 5.87 -23.83
N GLN A 371 1.12 5.16 -24.17
CA GLN A 371 2.35 5.16 -23.37
C GLN A 371 2.95 6.57 -23.22
N GLN A 372 2.81 7.45 -24.21
CA GLN A 372 3.26 8.84 -24.11
C GLN A 372 2.45 9.61 -23.06
N ALA A 373 1.13 9.43 -23.04
CA ALA A 373 0.26 10.03 -22.04
C ALA A 373 0.56 9.50 -20.63
N LEU A 374 0.88 8.20 -20.50
CA LEU A 374 1.37 7.60 -19.27
C LEU A 374 2.67 8.27 -18.81
N ALA A 375 3.67 8.38 -19.69
CA ALA A 375 4.96 9.00 -19.35
C ALA A 375 4.80 10.44 -18.84
N LEU A 376 3.93 11.23 -19.49
CA LEU A 376 3.62 12.59 -19.06
C LEU A 376 2.91 12.63 -17.70
N ALA A 377 1.97 11.71 -17.46
CA ALA A 377 1.26 11.63 -16.18
C ALA A 377 2.18 11.21 -15.03
N LEU A 378 3.11 10.28 -15.29
CA LEU A 378 4.01 9.73 -14.29
C LEU A 378 5.30 10.53 -14.07
N ASN A 379 5.58 11.56 -14.88
CA ASN A 379 6.82 12.33 -14.75
C ASN A 379 7.02 12.93 -13.33
N PRO A 380 6.04 13.63 -12.72
CA PRO A 380 6.23 14.17 -11.35
C PRO A 380 6.53 13.11 -10.28
N PRO A 381 5.76 12.00 -10.13
CA PRO A 381 6.11 10.97 -9.15
C PRO A 381 7.42 10.25 -9.50
N LEU A 382 7.73 10.05 -10.78
CA LEU A 382 8.99 9.42 -11.20
C LEU A 382 10.21 10.25 -10.79
N GLN A 383 10.16 11.58 -10.92
CA GLN A 383 11.26 12.44 -10.45
C GLN A 383 11.54 12.27 -8.95
N ARG A 384 10.50 12.15 -8.13
CA ARG A 384 10.62 11.93 -6.68
C ARG A 384 11.20 10.56 -6.34
N ILE A 385 10.92 9.55 -7.17
CA ILE A 385 11.51 8.20 -7.08
C ILE A 385 13.01 8.25 -7.38
N LEU A 386 13.41 8.91 -8.47
CA LEU A 386 14.82 9.02 -8.89
C LEU A 386 15.65 9.87 -7.92
N GLU A 387 15.03 10.86 -7.26
CA GLU A 387 15.67 11.62 -6.19
C GLU A 387 16.12 10.72 -5.03
N GLN A 388 15.38 9.66 -4.72
CA GLN A 388 15.78 8.71 -3.67
C GLN A 388 17.05 7.96 -4.06
N VAL A 389 17.22 7.61 -5.34
CA VAL A 389 18.47 7.00 -5.82
C VAL A 389 19.65 7.91 -5.53
N THR A 390 19.56 9.19 -5.91
CA THR A 390 20.61 10.17 -5.63
C THR A 390 20.90 10.27 -4.13
N LEU A 391 19.88 10.42 -3.29
CA LEU A 391 20.06 10.53 -1.83
C LEU A 391 20.71 9.28 -1.20
N ALA A 392 20.39 8.08 -1.70
CA ALA A 392 20.99 6.85 -1.19
C ALA A 392 22.47 6.72 -1.57
N LEU A 393 22.86 7.20 -2.75
CA LEU A 393 24.25 7.16 -3.23
C LEU A 393 25.11 8.26 -2.59
N ASP A 394 24.55 9.45 -2.38
CA ASP A 394 25.25 10.58 -1.76
C ASP A 394 25.69 10.29 -0.31
N ALA A 395 24.99 9.37 0.37
CA ALA A 395 25.33 8.96 1.74
C ALA A 395 26.70 8.28 1.85
N SER A 396 27.16 7.56 0.82
CA SER A 396 28.45 6.85 0.82
C SER A 396 29.46 7.36 -0.21
N ASN A 397 29.02 8.12 -1.22
CA ASN A 397 29.81 8.45 -2.43
C ASN A 397 30.31 7.22 -3.19
N GLU A 398 29.67 6.07 -3.03
CA GLU A 398 30.01 4.83 -3.72
C GLU A 398 29.10 4.60 -4.92
N ARG A 399 29.64 3.98 -5.97
CA ARG A 399 28.87 3.62 -7.18
C ARG A 399 28.42 2.16 -7.09
N PRO A 400 27.14 1.83 -7.35
CA PRO A 400 26.69 0.45 -7.34
C PRO A 400 27.29 -0.33 -8.51
N ASP A 401 27.55 -1.62 -8.28
CA ASP A 401 27.95 -2.57 -9.31
C ASP A 401 26.70 -3.13 -10.03
N VAL A 402 25.56 -3.18 -9.34
CA VAL A 402 24.28 -3.67 -9.86
C VAL A 402 23.11 -2.95 -9.19
N ILE A 403 22.03 -2.73 -9.94
CA ILE A 403 20.74 -2.25 -9.43
C ILE A 403 19.80 -3.45 -9.32
N TYR A 404 19.29 -3.72 -8.13
CA TYR A 404 18.29 -4.75 -7.88
C TYR A 404 16.92 -4.08 -7.70
N LEU A 405 16.02 -4.32 -8.66
CA LEU A 405 14.66 -3.76 -8.65
C LEU A 405 13.65 -4.77 -8.13
N THR A 406 12.82 -4.34 -7.18
CA THR A 406 11.69 -5.11 -6.64
C THR A 406 10.47 -4.22 -6.40
N GLY A 407 9.33 -4.84 -6.10
CA GLY A 407 8.04 -4.18 -5.94
C GLY A 407 7.22 -4.16 -7.23
N GLY A 408 5.90 -4.29 -7.10
CA GLY A 408 5.01 -4.45 -8.26
C GLY A 408 5.06 -3.34 -9.30
N SER A 409 5.46 -2.12 -8.91
CA SER A 409 5.62 -0.98 -9.81
C SER A 409 6.95 -0.98 -10.58
N ALA A 410 7.96 -1.72 -10.12
CA ALA A 410 9.27 -1.83 -10.76
C ALA A 410 9.23 -2.55 -12.13
N ARG A 411 8.09 -3.18 -12.46
CA ARG A 411 7.80 -3.71 -13.81
C ARG A 411 7.62 -2.63 -14.87
N SER A 412 7.39 -1.38 -14.46
CA SER A 412 7.19 -0.27 -15.40
C SER A 412 8.44 -0.05 -16.26
N PRO A 413 8.33 -0.15 -17.61
CA PRO A 413 9.44 0.14 -18.51
C PRO A 413 9.99 1.56 -18.32
N LEU A 414 9.11 2.53 -18.03
CA LEU A 414 9.48 3.92 -17.79
C LEU A 414 10.44 4.09 -16.61
N ILE A 415 10.29 3.27 -15.56
CA ILE A 415 11.18 3.32 -14.40
C ILE A 415 12.55 2.76 -14.79
N ARG A 416 12.59 1.63 -15.50
CA ARG A 416 13.85 1.01 -15.95
C ARG A 416 14.62 1.93 -16.88
N GLU A 417 13.96 2.55 -17.85
CA GLU A 417 14.55 3.52 -18.77
C GLU A 417 15.12 4.74 -18.01
N ALA A 418 14.36 5.28 -17.06
CA ALA A 418 14.80 6.43 -16.27
C ALA A 418 16.03 6.11 -15.39
N LEU A 419 16.07 4.90 -14.81
CA LEU A 419 17.22 4.45 -14.01
C LEU A 419 18.46 4.22 -14.86
N GLN A 420 18.30 3.63 -16.05
CA GLN A 420 19.41 3.46 -17.00
C GLN A 420 19.95 4.81 -17.49
N ALA A 421 19.10 5.81 -17.63
CA ALA A 421 19.52 7.17 -17.96
C ALA A 421 20.27 7.85 -16.79
N GLN A 422 19.84 7.64 -15.54
CA GLN A 422 20.48 8.21 -14.35
C GLN A 422 21.81 7.52 -14.00
N LEU A 423 21.90 6.20 -14.16
CA LEU A 423 23.06 5.37 -13.83
C LEU A 423 23.54 4.57 -15.06
N PRO A 424 24.10 5.24 -16.08
CA PRO A 424 24.48 4.59 -17.33
C PRO A 424 25.54 3.50 -17.12
N GLY A 425 25.33 2.35 -17.76
CA GLY A 425 26.25 1.21 -17.73
C GLY A 425 26.17 0.34 -16.48
N ILE A 426 25.30 0.64 -15.51
CA ILE A 426 25.05 -0.26 -14.38
C ILE A 426 23.97 -1.28 -14.77
N PRO A 427 24.23 -2.60 -14.64
CA PRO A 427 23.23 -3.61 -14.93
C PRO A 427 22.03 -3.50 -13.99
N VAL A 428 20.83 -3.60 -14.56
CA VAL A 428 19.57 -3.62 -13.81
C VAL A 428 19.04 -5.05 -13.81
N GLN A 429 18.97 -5.66 -12.63
CA GLN A 429 18.41 -6.99 -12.42
C GLN A 429 17.01 -6.87 -11.80
N GLY A 430 16.08 -7.70 -12.26
CA GLY A 430 14.74 -7.81 -11.68
C GLY A 430 14.67 -8.94 -10.66
N GLY A 431 14.08 -8.67 -9.50
CA GLY A 431 13.69 -9.70 -8.53
C GLY A 431 12.35 -10.35 -8.86
N ASP A 432 11.90 -11.25 -7.98
CA ASP A 432 10.48 -11.58 -7.90
C ASP A 432 9.75 -10.36 -7.33
N ASP A 433 9.05 -9.62 -8.21
CA ASP A 433 8.47 -8.29 -7.94
C ASP A 433 7.54 -8.24 -6.70
N PHE A 434 7.08 -9.40 -6.19
CA PHE A 434 6.24 -9.49 -4.99
C PHE A 434 6.76 -10.46 -3.92
N GLY A 435 7.80 -11.24 -4.22
CA GLY A 435 8.33 -12.28 -3.34
C GLY A 435 9.64 -11.91 -2.64
N SER A 436 10.48 -11.06 -3.24
CA SER A 436 11.85 -10.82 -2.76
C SER A 436 11.92 -10.28 -1.34
N VAL A 437 11.07 -9.30 -0.99
CA VAL A 437 11.01 -8.74 0.37
C VAL A 437 10.71 -9.86 1.37
N THR A 438 9.63 -10.60 1.15
CA THR A 438 9.16 -11.66 2.06
C THR A 438 10.13 -12.82 2.18
N ALA A 439 10.72 -13.23 1.06
CA ALA A 439 11.78 -14.24 1.03
C ALA A 439 12.99 -13.78 1.86
N GLY A 440 13.42 -12.53 1.69
CA GLY A 440 14.46 -11.90 2.47
C GLY A 440 14.16 -11.80 3.97
N LEU A 441 12.93 -11.44 4.33
CA LEU A 441 12.46 -11.43 5.71
C LEU A 441 12.52 -12.82 6.34
N ALA A 442 12.18 -13.88 5.59
CA ALA A 442 12.28 -15.26 6.08
C ALA A 442 13.74 -15.71 6.28
N ARG A 443 14.65 -15.30 5.38
CA ARG A 443 16.10 -15.50 5.57
C ARG A 443 16.60 -14.78 6.81
N TRP A 444 16.17 -13.53 7.01
CA TRP A 444 16.53 -12.77 8.21
C TRP A 444 15.97 -13.42 9.48
N ALA A 445 14.73 -13.91 9.43
CA ALA A 445 14.10 -14.62 10.54
C ALA A 445 14.91 -15.85 10.97
N GLN A 446 15.48 -16.59 10.02
CA GLN A 446 16.40 -17.69 10.33
C GLN A 446 17.69 -17.22 11.03
N VAL A 447 18.23 -16.06 10.67
CA VAL A 447 19.46 -15.52 11.30
C VAL A 447 19.22 -15.01 12.73
N VAL A 448 18.02 -14.48 13.01
CA VAL A 448 17.71 -13.86 14.31
C VAL A 448 17.05 -14.82 15.30
N PHE A 449 16.26 -15.79 14.84
CA PHE A 449 15.55 -16.74 15.71
C PHE A 449 16.21 -18.13 15.81
N GLN A 450 17.20 -18.43 14.95
CA GLN A 450 18.08 -19.60 15.09
C GLN A 450 19.51 -19.12 15.33
#